data_AF-A0A365T587-F1
#
_entry.id   AF-A0A365T587-F1
#
_cell.length_a   1.000
_cell.length_b   1.000
_cell.length_c   1.000
_cell.angle_alpha   90.00
_cell.angle_beta   90.00
_cell.angle_gamma   90.00
#
_symmetry.space_group_name_H-M   'P 1'
#
loop_
_entity.id
_entity.type
_entity.pdbx_description
1 polymer ?
#
loop_
_entity_poly.entity_id
_entity_poly.type
_entity_poly.pdbx_seq_one_letter_code
_entity_poly.pdbx_strand_id
1 'polypeptide(L)'
;MTEDESNSEKRLMEQQTTGEDRVRMVARQLSEPRTANWIASEAGWSHEPTKRVLERLVDDGILHHDDSGTHTTYYPDYRRQAMQEAMRLRDSGHTVEELTDRLAEMKAQIRDWEDKLDVESPNQLRGTLANDALDADEEDRRREIAREWEHRQRRIQIVGFAIREWDFLAPTTEPVEASS
;
A
#
# COMPACT_ATOMS: atom_id res chain seq x y z
N MET A 1 0.15 -2.94 31.24
CA MET A 1 -0.20 -4.36 30.97
C MET A 1 -0.29 -4.61 29.46
N THR A 2 0.58 -4.01 28.65
CA THR A 2 0.45 -3.97 27.18
C THR A 2 1.56 -4.73 26.45
N GLU A 3 2.71 -4.91 27.11
CA GLU A 3 3.84 -5.64 26.53
C GLU A 3 3.60 -7.16 26.46
N ASP A 4 2.85 -7.71 27.42
CA ASP A 4 2.62 -9.16 27.53
C ASP A 4 1.59 -9.65 26.49
N GLU A 5 0.60 -8.83 26.14
CA GLU A 5 -0.38 -9.13 25.08
C GLU A 5 0.24 -9.02 23.69
N SER A 6 1.03 -7.97 23.41
CA SER A 6 1.74 -7.81 22.14
C SER A 6 2.75 -8.93 21.89
N ASN A 7 3.46 -9.36 22.94
CA ASN A 7 4.41 -10.47 22.85
C ASN A 7 3.69 -11.83 22.70
N SER A 8 2.50 -11.95 23.27
CA SER A 8 1.65 -13.14 23.13
C SER A 8 1.04 -13.25 21.72
N GLU A 9 0.57 -12.15 21.12
CA GLU A 9 0.12 -12.11 19.73
C GLU A 9 1.26 -12.43 18.76
N LYS A 10 2.45 -11.85 18.98
CA LYS A 10 3.65 -12.13 18.19
C LYS A 10 4.03 -13.61 18.24
N ARG A 11 4.01 -14.22 19.43
CA ARG A 11 4.27 -15.66 19.63
C ARG A 11 3.19 -16.57 19.05
N LEU A 12 1.93 -16.13 19.01
CA LEU A 12 0.83 -16.88 18.41
C LEU A 12 0.91 -16.87 16.88
N MET A 13 1.26 -15.72 16.29
CA MET A 13 1.53 -15.59 14.86
C MET A 13 2.75 -16.42 14.42
N GLU A 14 3.79 -16.51 15.25
CA GLU A 14 4.98 -17.31 14.99
C GLU A 14 4.71 -18.82 14.88
N GLN A 15 3.67 -19.32 15.57
CA GLN A 15 3.31 -20.75 15.62
C GLN A 15 2.41 -21.20 14.46
N GLN A 16 1.73 -20.27 13.78
CA GLN A 16 0.76 -20.60 12.71
C GLN A 16 1.20 -20.22 11.29
N THR A 17 2.31 -19.47 11.15
CA THR A 17 2.80 -18.99 9.85
C THR A 17 4.23 -19.47 9.60
N THR A 18 4.54 -19.92 8.39
CA THR A 18 5.92 -20.30 8.05
C THR A 18 6.82 -19.05 8.02
N GLY A 19 8.14 -19.22 8.17
CA GLY A 19 9.08 -18.09 8.04
C GLY A 19 8.96 -17.38 6.68
N GLU A 20 8.65 -18.13 5.62
CA GLU A 20 8.36 -17.60 4.30
C GLU A 20 7.07 -16.76 4.26
N ASP A 21 5.99 -17.20 4.93
CA ASP A 21 4.74 -16.43 5.00
C ASP A 21 4.94 -15.12 5.77
N ARG A 22 5.72 -15.15 6.86
CA ARG A 22 6.08 -13.93 7.60
C ARG A 22 6.88 -12.96 6.74
N VAL A 23 7.84 -13.43 5.94
CA VAL A 23 8.56 -12.57 4.98
C VAL A 23 7.60 -11.94 3.99
N ARG A 24 6.64 -12.69 3.43
CA ARG A 24 5.64 -12.12 2.52
C ARG A 24 4.78 -11.06 3.19
N MET A 25 4.36 -11.29 4.44
CA MET A 25 3.58 -10.34 5.22
C MET A 25 4.36 -9.04 5.44
N VAL A 26 5.60 -9.14 5.94
CA VAL A 26 6.48 -7.98 6.17
C VAL A 26 6.73 -7.21 4.88
N ALA A 27 7.10 -7.92 3.81
CA ALA A 27 7.45 -7.30 2.54
C ALA A 27 6.28 -6.53 1.90
N ARG A 28 5.03 -6.99 2.07
CA ARG A 28 3.83 -6.31 1.58
C ARG A 28 3.44 -5.09 2.40
N GLN A 29 3.89 -5.00 3.65
CA GLN A 29 3.56 -3.91 4.58
C GLN A 29 4.66 -2.84 4.64
N LEU A 30 5.73 -2.97 3.86
CA LEU A 30 6.80 -1.98 3.79
C LEU A 30 6.25 -0.61 3.34
N SER A 31 6.46 0.40 4.18
CA SER A 31 6.16 1.81 3.87
C SER A 31 7.35 2.55 3.26
N GLU A 32 8.56 1.99 3.36
CA GLU A 32 9.79 2.52 2.82
C GLU A 32 10.74 1.38 2.37
N PRO A 33 11.73 1.63 1.50
CA PRO A 33 12.68 0.61 1.06
C PRO A 33 13.47 0.00 2.22
N ARG A 34 13.55 -1.34 2.27
CA ARG A 34 14.24 -2.09 3.33
C ARG A 34 15.19 -3.14 2.77
N THR A 35 16.29 -3.38 3.48
CA THR A 35 17.25 -4.43 3.11
C THR A 35 16.70 -5.82 3.45
N ALA A 36 17.19 -6.84 2.74
CA ALA A 36 16.84 -8.24 3.06
C ALA A 36 17.20 -8.62 4.51
N ASN A 37 18.26 -8.04 5.09
CA ASN A 37 18.61 -8.24 6.50
C ASN A 37 17.53 -7.72 7.45
N TRP A 38 17.04 -6.49 7.21
CA TRP A 38 15.98 -5.91 8.01
C TRP A 38 14.70 -6.76 7.93
N ILE A 39 14.31 -7.17 6.71
CA ILE A 39 13.11 -7.99 6.48
C ILE A 39 13.25 -9.36 7.14
N ALA A 40 14.45 -9.97 7.11
CA ALA A 40 14.73 -11.25 7.75
C ALA A 40 14.59 -11.16 9.27
N SER A 41 15.14 -10.10 9.87
CA SER A 41 14.99 -9.84 11.31
C SER A 41 13.53 -9.63 11.69
N GLU A 42 12.78 -8.85 10.92
CA GLU A 42 11.37 -8.57 11.18
C GLU A 42 10.50 -9.83 11.05
N ALA A 43 10.79 -10.68 10.07
CA ALA A 43 10.09 -11.95 9.87
C ALA A 43 10.53 -13.06 10.83
N GLY A 44 11.54 -12.82 11.67
CA GLY A 44 12.13 -13.84 12.55
C GLY A 44 12.69 -15.02 11.76
N TRP A 45 13.37 -14.76 10.64
CA TRP A 45 13.89 -15.80 9.75
C TRP A 45 15.33 -15.50 9.28
N SER A 46 15.98 -16.52 8.71
CA SER A 46 17.36 -16.39 8.25
C SER A 46 17.45 -15.55 6.97
N HIS A 47 18.58 -14.83 6.81
CA HIS A 47 18.82 -13.94 5.68
C HIS A 47 18.73 -14.65 4.31
N GLU A 48 19.46 -15.74 4.12
CA GLU A 48 19.52 -16.44 2.83
C GLU A 48 18.16 -16.96 2.32
N PRO A 49 17.34 -17.65 3.14
CA PRO A 49 15.97 -17.97 2.77
C PRO A 49 15.10 -16.73 2.50
N THR A 50 15.24 -15.67 3.29
CA THR A 50 14.51 -14.42 3.10
C THR A 50 14.84 -13.80 1.74
N LYS A 51 16.13 -13.70 1.39
CA LYS A 51 16.58 -13.17 0.11
C LYS A 51 15.96 -13.93 -1.07
N ARG A 52 15.95 -15.27 -1.03
CA ARG A 52 15.29 -16.10 -2.06
C ARG A 52 13.78 -15.88 -2.16
N VAL A 53 13.10 -15.59 -1.05
CA VAL A 53 11.68 -15.20 -1.10
C VAL A 53 11.52 -13.83 -1.74
N LEU A 54 12.35 -12.86 -1.36
CA LEU A 54 12.28 -11.50 -1.90
C LEU A 54 12.58 -11.45 -3.39
N GLU A 55 13.56 -12.22 -3.87
CA GLU A 55 13.86 -12.38 -5.30
C GLU A 55 12.66 -12.95 -6.07
N ARG A 56 12.02 -14.02 -5.56
CA ARG A 56 10.78 -14.53 -6.15
C ARG A 56 9.66 -13.49 -6.17
N LEU A 57 9.51 -12.70 -5.11
CA LEU A 57 8.52 -11.62 -5.08
C LEU A 57 8.85 -10.50 -6.07
N VAL A 58 10.12 -10.27 -6.39
CA VAL A 58 10.54 -9.37 -7.47
C VAL A 58 10.19 -9.96 -8.83
N ASP A 59 10.50 -11.23 -9.07
CA ASP A 59 10.18 -11.94 -10.32
C ASP A 59 8.66 -11.98 -10.58
N ASP A 60 7.88 -12.20 -9.51
CA ASP A 60 6.41 -12.15 -9.54
C ASP A 60 5.87 -10.71 -9.69
N GLY A 61 6.74 -9.70 -9.65
CA GLY A 61 6.46 -8.26 -9.72
C GLY A 61 5.64 -7.72 -8.54
N ILE A 62 5.73 -8.37 -7.38
CA ILE A 62 5.12 -7.92 -6.12
C ILE A 62 6.01 -6.86 -5.46
N LEU A 63 7.34 -7.04 -5.57
CA LEU A 63 8.33 -6.11 -5.08
C LEU A 63 9.16 -5.56 -6.24
N HIS A 64 9.74 -4.39 -6.03
CA HIS A 64 10.88 -3.87 -6.77
C HIS A 64 12.11 -3.97 -5.88
N HIS A 65 13.30 -4.14 -6.47
CA HIS A 65 14.56 -3.98 -5.76
C HIS A 65 15.36 -2.81 -6.33
N ASP A 66 16.01 -2.04 -5.48
CA ASP A 66 16.93 -0.97 -5.88
C ASP A 66 18.32 -1.33 -5.37
N ASP A 67 19.26 -1.46 -6.31
CA ASP A 67 20.67 -1.78 -6.11
C ASP A 67 21.60 -0.59 -6.40
N SER A 68 21.05 0.60 -6.66
CA SER A 68 21.84 1.81 -6.94
C SER A 68 22.57 2.38 -5.72
N GLY A 69 22.17 1.98 -4.51
CA GLY A 69 22.77 2.36 -3.24
C GLY A 69 23.81 1.37 -2.69
N THR A 70 24.28 1.59 -1.46
CA THR A 70 25.27 0.72 -0.80
C THR A 70 24.74 -0.70 -0.53
N HIS A 71 23.43 -0.87 -0.39
CA HIS A 71 22.79 -2.16 -0.15
C HIS A 71 21.55 -2.28 -1.02
N THR A 72 21.28 -3.48 -1.53
CA THR A 72 20.01 -3.78 -2.21
C THR A 72 18.85 -3.60 -1.23
N THR A 73 17.90 -2.77 -1.61
CA THR A 73 16.65 -2.57 -0.87
C THR A 73 15.46 -3.10 -1.66
N TYR A 74 14.43 -3.52 -0.95
CA TYR A 74 13.19 -4.05 -1.50
C TYR A 74 12.03 -3.16 -1.04
N TYR A 75 11.09 -2.90 -1.93
CA TYR A 75 9.87 -2.15 -1.65
C TYR A 75 8.74 -2.62 -2.58
N PRO A 76 7.46 -2.43 -2.22
CA PRO A 76 6.35 -2.80 -3.09
C PRO A 76 6.43 -2.08 -4.44
N ASP A 77 6.20 -2.78 -5.54
CA ASP A 77 6.10 -2.14 -6.86
C ASP A 77 4.76 -1.41 -6.98
N TYR A 78 4.71 -0.19 -6.45
CA TYR A 78 3.51 0.63 -6.43
C TYR A 78 2.99 0.94 -7.84
N ARG A 79 3.85 0.95 -8.87
CA ARG A 79 3.43 1.23 -10.25
C ARG A 79 2.69 0.03 -10.84
N ARG A 80 3.23 -1.17 -10.70
CA ARG A 80 2.57 -2.40 -11.16
C ARG A 80 1.29 -2.69 -10.37
N GLN A 81 1.30 -2.47 -9.06
CA GLN A 81 0.11 -2.58 -8.22
C GLN A 81 -0.99 -1.59 -8.64
N ALA A 82 -0.63 -0.34 -8.91
CA ALA A 82 -1.57 0.66 -9.41
C ALA A 82 -2.17 0.26 -10.78
N MET A 83 -1.36 -0.28 -11.69
CA MET A 83 -1.82 -0.79 -12.99
C MET A 83 -2.79 -1.96 -12.82
N GLN A 84 -2.46 -2.94 -11.99
CA GLN A 84 -3.32 -4.10 -11.72
C GLN A 84 -4.65 -3.70 -11.08
N GLU A 85 -4.64 -2.78 -10.10
CA GLU A 85 -5.87 -2.29 -9.49
C GLU A 85 -6.71 -1.48 -10.49
N ALA A 86 -6.08 -0.71 -11.39
CA ALA A 86 -6.79 0.01 -12.45
C ALA A 86 -7.47 -0.96 -13.44
N MET A 87 -6.77 -2.01 -13.88
CA MET A 87 -7.36 -3.10 -14.69
C MET A 87 -8.51 -3.78 -13.94
N ARG A 88 -8.33 -4.10 -12.66
CA ARG A 88 -9.39 -4.70 -11.84
C ARG A 88 -10.61 -3.79 -11.73
N LEU A 89 -10.43 -2.47 -11.58
CA LEU A 89 -11.55 -1.52 -11.58
C LEU A 89 -12.30 -1.54 -12.92
N ARG A 90 -11.58 -1.59 -14.03
CA ARG A 90 -12.15 -1.74 -15.38
C ARG A 90 -12.96 -3.03 -15.53
N ASP A 91 -12.41 -4.14 -15.05
CA ASP A 91 -12.98 -5.48 -15.24
C ASP A 91 -14.08 -5.83 -14.23
N SER A 92 -14.22 -5.06 -13.15
CA SER A 92 -15.16 -5.33 -12.05
C SER A 92 -16.64 -5.04 -12.35
N GLY A 93 -16.97 -4.69 -13.60
CA GLY A 93 -18.35 -4.37 -14.02
C GLY A 93 -18.81 -2.96 -13.68
N HIS A 94 -17.92 -2.11 -13.15
CA HIS A 94 -18.18 -0.69 -12.99
C HIS A 94 -18.20 0.03 -14.35
N THR A 95 -18.98 1.11 -14.42
CA THR A 95 -18.96 2.06 -15.54
C THR A 95 -17.95 3.17 -15.29
N VAL A 96 -17.54 3.88 -16.36
CA VAL A 96 -16.63 5.03 -16.21
C VAL A 96 -17.29 6.16 -15.42
N GLU A 97 -18.60 6.29 -15.55
CA GLU A 97 -19.44 7.26 -14.83
C GLU A 97 -19.43 6.97 -13.32
N GLU A 98 -19.69 5.73 -12.91
CA GLU A 98 -19.66 5.33 -11.49
C GLU A 98 -18.28 5.58 -10.85
N LEU A 99 -17.20 5.30 -11.58
CA LEU A 99 -15.85 5.58 -11.11
C LEU A 99 -15.57 7.09 -11.03
N THR A 100 -16.15 7.88 -11.93
CA THR A 100 -16.05 9.34 -11.92
C THR A 100 -16.77 9.93 -10.71
N ASP A 101 -17.96 9.42 -10.38
CA ASP A 101 -18.69 9.83 -9.17
C ASP A 101 -17.92 9.48 -7.90
N ARG A 102 -17.38 8.26 -7.83
CA ARG A 102 -16.52 7.83 -6.71
C ARG A 102 -15.26 8.68 -6.59
N LEU A 103 -14.66 9.07 -7.71
CA LEU A 103 -13.51 9.98 -7.73
C LEU A 103 -13.88 11.35 -7.16
N ALA A 104 -15.07 11.87 -7.49
CA ALA A 104 -15.56 13.13 -6.97
C ALA A 104 -15.82 13.07 -5.46
N GLU A 105 -16.40 11.97 -4.96
CA GLU A 105 -16.63 11.74 -3.53
C GLU A 105 -15.32 11.73 -2.74
N MET A 106 -14.31 10.97 -3.19
CA MET A 106 -13.00 10.93 -2.52
C MET A 106 -12.33 12.30 -2.48
N LYS A 107 -12.45 13.09 -3.56
CA LYS A 107 -11.92 14.47 -3.60
C LYS A 107 -12.68 15.39 -2.66
N ALA A 108 -14.00 15.24 -2.54
CA ALA A 108 -14.81 16.03 -1.61
C ALA A 108 -14.42 15.73 -0.16
N GLN A 109 -14.17 14.46 0.19
CA GLN A 109 -13.71 14.08 1.52
C GLN A 109 -12.34 14.68 1.87
N ILE A 110 -11.41 14.74 0.91
CA ILE A 110 -10.13 15.41 1.12
C ILE A 110 -10.34 16.90 1.41
N ARG A 111 -11.17 17.60 0.63
CA ARG A 111 -11.48 19.02 0.87
C ARG A 111 -12.13 19.26 2.23
N ASP A 112 -13.02 18.37 2.65
CA ASP A 112 -13.64 18.43 3.97
C ASP A 112 -12.60 18.32 5.10
N TRP A 113 -11.55 17.50 4.94
CA TRP A 113 -10.43 17.48 5.89
C TRP A 113 -9.55 18.73 5.79
N GLU A 114 -9.28 19.22 4.58
CA GLU A 114 -8.53 20.46 4.37
C GLU A 114 -9.19 21.62 5.12
N ASP A 115 -10.50 21.80 4.91
CA ASP A 115 -11.29 22.87 5.51
C ASP A 115 -11.43 22.72 7.04
N LYS A 116 -11.67 21.50 7.54
CA LYS A 116 -11.88 21.26 8.97
C LYS A 116 -10.62 21.40 9.81
N LEU A 117 -9.47 21.06 9.23
CA LEU A 117 -8.19 20.99 9.96
C LEU A 117 -7.26 22.16 9.59
N ASP A 118 -7.64 23.00 8.63
CA ASP A 118 -6.87 24.15 8.12
C ASP A 118 -5.46 23.73 7.64
N VAL A 119 -5.43 22.66 6.85
CA VAL A 119 -4.19 22.09 6.29
C VAL A 119 -4.41 21.66 4.86
N GLU A 120 -3.37 21.69 4.03
CA GLU A 120 -3.42 21.37 2.60
C GLU A 120 -2.82 19.99 2.29
N SER A 121 -2.29 19.29 3.30
CA SER A 121 -1.67 17.98 3.09
C SER A 121 -1.62 17.12 4.36
N PRO A 122 -1.52 15.77 4.20
CA PRO A 122 -1.28 14.86 5.31
C PRO A 122 0.00 15.18 6.11
N ASN A 123 1.05 15.65 5.44
CA ASN A 123 2.31 16.01 6.10
C ASN A 123 2.19 17.28 6.92
N GLN A 124 1.45 18.28 6.42
CA GLN A 124 1.13 19.47 7.22
C GLN A 124 0.29 19.10 8.43
N LEU A 125 -0.70 18.21 8.27
CA LEU A 125 -1.48 17.67 9.40
C LEU A 125 -0.59 17.00 10.45
N ARG A 126 0.37 16.16 10.04
CA ARG A 126 1.36 15.58 10.97
C ARG A 126 2.24 16.64 11.62
N GLY A 127 2.59 17.70 10.90
CA GLY A 127 3.31 18.85 11.46
C GLY A 127 2.57 19.52 12.61
N THR A 128 1.24 19.50 12.59
CA THR A 128 0.43 20.06 13.70
C THR A 128 0.56 19.29 15.01
N LEU A 129 1.06 18.05 14.98
CA LEU A 129 1.29 17.23 16.17
C LEU A 129 2.47 17.75 17.02
N ALA A 130 3.36 18.54 16.45
CA ALA A 130 4.49 19.12 17.19
C ALA A 130 4.08 20.33 18.06
N ASN A 131 2.78 20.62 18.17
CA ASN A 131 2.25 21.75 18.92
C ASN A 131 1.81 21.30 20.32
N ASP A 132 2.34 21.94 21.37
CA ASP A 132 2.23 21.52 22.79
C ASP A 132 0.82 21.60 23.41
N ALA A 133 -0.24 21.79 22.61
CA ALA A 133 -1.60 22.05 23.08
C ALA A 133 -2.65 20.99 22.67
N LEU A 134 -2.23 19.86 22.08
CA LEU A 134 -3.15 18.76 21.76
C LEU A 134 -3.17 17.73 22.91
N ASP A 135 -4.35 17.19 23.19
CA ASP A 135 -4.46 15.99 24.02
C ASP A 135 -4.16 14.72 23.20
N ALA A 136 -3.93 13.60 23.89
CA ALA A 136 -3.54 12.35 23.26
C ALA A 136 -4.61 11.82 22.27
N ASP A 137 -5.89 12.02 22.57
CA ASP A 137 -6.99 11.55 21.72
C ASP A 137 -7.02 12.31 20.39
N GLU A 138 -6.81 13.63 20.44
CA GLU A 138 -6.74 14.47 19.24
C GLU A 138 -5.46 14.21 18.43
N GLU A 139 -4.32 13.96 19.09
CA GLU A 139 -3.10 13.52 18.38
C GLU A 139 -3.32 12.22 17.61
N ASP A 140 -3.92 11.21 18.24
CA ASP A 140 -4.20 9.92 17.61
C ASP A 140 -5.20 10.05 16.46
N ARG A 141 -6.25 10.84 16.65
CA ARG A 141 -7.21 11.17 15.59
C ARG A 141 -6.52 11.80 14.38
N ARG A 142 -5.63 12.78 14.58
CA ARG A 142 -4.90 13.44 13.48
C ARG A 142 -3.94 12.48 12.78
N ARG A 143 -3.27 11.58 13.51
CA ARG A 143 -2.45 10.51 12.91
C ARG A 143 -3.29 9.56 12.05
N GLU A 144 -4.49 9.21 12.49
CA GLU A 144 -5.43 8.39 11.71
C GLU A 144 -5.89 9.11 10.45
N ILE A 145 -6.38 10.36 10.56
CA ILE A 145 -6.81 11.15 9.41
C ILE A 145 -5.67 11.32 8.40
N ALA A 146 -4.44 11.60 8.84
CA ALA A 146 -3.30 11.71 7.94
C ALA A 146 -3.04 10.41 7.15
N ARG A 147 -3.12 9.25 7.81
CA ARG A 147 -2.97 7.93 7.14
C ARG A 147 -4.10 7.68 6.15
N GLU A 148 -5.33 7.96 6.54
CA GLU A 148 -6.52 7.82 5.70
C GLU A 148 -6.50 8.73 4.47
N TRP A 149 -5.96 9.93 4.63
CA TRP A 149 -5.80 10.92 3.56
C TRP A 149 -4.78 10.45 2.53
N GLU A 150 -3.60 10.00 2.95
CA GLU A 150 -2.62 9.43 2.01
C GLU A 150 -3.18 8.23 1.24
N HIS A 151 -3.92 7.36 1.92
CA HIS A 151 -4.59 6.24 1.27
C HIS A 151 -5.57 6.71 0.19
N ARG A 152 -6.37 7.74 0.48
CA ARG A 152 -7.32 8.31 -0.49
C ARG A 152 -6.63 9.03 -1.64
N GLN A 153 -5.57 9.79 -1.40
CA GLN A 153 -4.77 10.40 -2.46
C GLN A 153 -4.23 9.35 -3.42
N ARG A 154 -3.70 8.23 -2.91
CA ARG A 154 -3.27 7.10 -3.73
C ARG A 154 -4.44 6.50 -4.52
N ARG A 155 -5.59 6.29 -3.88
CA ARG A 155 -6.78 5.74 -4.57
C ARG A 155 -7.29 6.67 -5.67
N ILE A 156 -7.28 7.98 -5.45
CA ILE A 156 -7.63 9.01 -6.44
C ILE A 156 -6.74 8.93 -7.67
N GLN A 157 -5.43 8.72 -7.48
CA GLN A 157 -4.49 8.56 -8.60
C GLN A 157 -4.82 7.32 -9.43
N ILE A 158 -5.08 6.18 -8.79
CA ILE A 158 -5.41 4.91 -9.46
C ILE A 158 -6.75 5.01 -10.19
N VAL A 159 -7.81 5.48 -9.52
CA VAL A 159 -9.14 5.63 -10.13
C VAL A 159 -9.11 6.65 -11.26
N GLY A 160 -8.42 7.78 -11.08
CA GLY A 160 -8.26 8.78 -12.12
C GLY A 160 -7.47 8.27 -13.32
N PHE A 161 -6.49 7.38 -13.12
CA PHE A 161 -5.81 6.68 -14.20
C PHE A 161 -6.76 5.71 -14.92
N ALA A 162 -7.51 4.88 -14.17
CA ALA A 162 -8.46 3.94 -14.75
C ALA A 162 -9.51 4.63 -15.64
N ILE A 163 -10.04 5.78 -15.21
CA ILE A 163 -10.98 6.59 -15.99
C ILE A 163 -10.32 7.15 -17.26
N ARG A 164 -9.10 7.67 -17.15
CA ARG A 164 -8.40 8.30 -18.29
C ARG A 164 -8.01 7.30 -19.36
N GLU A 165 -7.56 6.12 -18.94
CA GLU A 165 -7.06 5.05 -19.80
C GLU A 165 -8.10 3.93 -20.00
N TRP A 166 -9.39 4.24 -19.83
CA TRP A 166 -10.47 3.26 -19.77
C TRP A 166 -10.50 2.28 -20.96
N ASP A 167 -10.27 2.79 -22.17
CA ASP A 167 -10.25 1.97 -23.39
C ASP A 167 -8.94 1.19 -23.53
N PHE A 168 -7.81 1.78 -23.12
CA PHE A 168 -6.50 1.11 -23.12
C PHE A 168 -6.48 -0.08 -22.15
N LEU A 169 -7.17 0.04 -21.02
CA LEU A 169 -7.27 -1.00 -20.01
C LEU A 169 -8.28 -2.09 -20.35
N ALA A 170 -9.01 -1.97 -21.46
CA ALA A 170 -9.94 -3.02 -21.87
C ALA A 170 -9.15 -4.33 -22.08
N PRO A 171 -9.67 -5.47 -21.58
CA PRO A 171 -8.99 -6.75 -21.74
C PRO A 171 -8.80 -7.02 -23.23
N THR A 172 -7.58 -7.39 -23.62
CA THR A 172 -7.30 -7.86 -24.97
C THR A 172 -8.09 -9.13 -25.18
N THR A 173 -9.25 -9.04 -25.83
CA THR A 173 -9.96 -10.22 -26.31
C THR A 173 -9.07 -10.84 -27.39
N GLU A 174 -8.34 -11.91 -27.05
CA GLU A 174 -7.76 -12.76 -28.09
C GLU A 174 -8.93 -13.23 -28.99
N PRO A 175 -8.83 -13.05 -30.32
CA PRO A 175 -9.85 -13.60 -31.19
C PRO A 175 -9.85 -15.10 -30.98
N VAL A 176 -11.01 -15.65 -30.62
CA VAL A 176 -11.22 -17.10 -30.56
C VAL A 176 -10.82 -17.64 -31.92
N GLU A 177 -9.63 -18.25 -32.01
CA GLU A 177 -9.18 -18.99 -33.18
C GLU A 177 -10.27 -20.01 -33.50
N ALA A 178 -11.03 -19.73 -34.56
CA ALA A 178 -12.06 -20.60 -35.04
C ALA A 178 -11.38 -21.88 -35.54
N SER A 179 -11.44 -22.93 -34.71
CA SER A 179 -11.03 -24.28 -35.07
C SER A 179 -11.56 -24.64 -36.46
N SER A 180 -10.65 -24.96 -37.39
CA SER A 180 -10.96 -25.65 -38.66
C SER A 180 -10.47 -27.08 -38.62
#